data_AF-A0A183L313-F1
#
_entry.id   AF-A0A183L313-F1
#
_cell.length_a   1.000
_cell.length_b   1.000
_cell.length_c   1.000
_cell.angle_alpha   90.00
_cell.angle_beta   90.00
_cell.angle_gamma   90.00
#
_symmetry.space_group_name_H-M   'P 1'
#
loop_
_entity.id
_entity.type
_entity.pdbx_description
1 polymer ?
#
loop_
_entity_poly.entity_id
_entity_poly.type
_entity_poly.pdbx_seq_one_letter_code
_entity_poly.pdbx_strand_id
1 'polypeptide(L)'
;MEKLIELIPSSTQVGSLVFKSNDLKDNLIRECQNWRRVYGQALNQRCATEMNKILEQFDNLSKRLSRPIKDLDDVREQMAALSDLRASEIQFDMTIGPIEESYALLNRYELYFNDGNAERVDALSYGFSKLKIQSQQVQDHLLEIQPKFKNELINGVEIYKQDLDVFTSEYDTAYVQFISINV
;
A
#
# COMPACT_ATOMS: atom_id res chain seq x y z
N MET A 1 -31.69 18.51 1.36
CA MET A 1 -32.57 18.62 2.55
C MET A 1 -32.61 20.05 3.05
N GLU A 2 -31.48 20.71 3.31
CA GLU A 2 -31.41 22.13 3.71
C GLU A 2 -32.21 23.07 2.79
N LYS A 3 -32.05 22.95 1.46
CA LYS A 3 -32.85 23.70 0.48
C LYS A 3 -34.37 23.50 0.60
N LEU A 4 -34.82 22.33 1.08
CA LEU A 4 -36.26 22.08 1.29
C LEU A 4 -36.74 22.74 2.59
N ILE A 5 -35.89 22.81 3.61
CA ILE A 5 -36.19 23.51 4.88
C ILE A 5 -36.28 25.02 4.63
N GLU A 6 -35.42 25.56 3.77
CA GLU A 6 -35.45 26.99 3.39
C GLU A 6 -36.78 27.41 2.76
N LEU A 7 -37.42 26.53 1.99
CA LEU A 7 -38.71 26.75 1.34
C LEU A 7 -39.90 26.81 2.32
N ILE A 8 -39.73 26.39 3.58
CA ILE A 8 -40.79 26.48 4.59
C ILE A 8 -41.07 27.97 4.89
N PRO A 9 -42.33 28.43 4.83
CA PRO A 9 -42.66 29.83 5.12
C PRO A 9 -42.32 30.18 6.57
N SER A 10 -41.64 31.31 6.80
CA SER A 10 -41.25 31.80 8.15
C SER A 10 -42.42 32.05 9.09
N SER A 11 -43.60 32.33 8.55
CA SER A 11 -44.84 32.34 9.31
C SER A 11 -46.02 31.91 8.45
N THR A 12 -47.03 31.32 9.08
CA THR A 12 -48.28 30.94 8.41
C THR A 12 -49.45 31.27 9.33
N GLN A 13 -50.41 32.03 8.81
CA GLN A 13 -51.63 32.33 9.52
C GLN A 13 -52.64 31.18 9.33
N VAL A 14 -53.18 30.69 10.45
CA VAL A 14 -54.20 29.64 10.48
C VAL A 14 -55.37 30.14 11.31
N GLY A 15 -56.40 30.66 10.64
CA GLY A 15 -57.53 31.33 11.30
C GLY A 15 -57.08 32.53 12.11
N SER A 16 -57.35 32.50 13.43
CA SER A 16 -56.96 33.54 14.38
C SER A 16 -55.56 33.34 14.99
N LEU A 17 -54.80 32.33 14.55
CA LEU A 17 -53.46 32.01 15.05
C LEU A 17 -52.38 32.29 14.00
N VAL A 18 -51.17 32.62 14.45
CA VAL A 18 -49.97 32.75 13.59
C VAL A 18 -48.92 31.76 14.07
N PHE A 19 -48.58 30.80 13.22
CA PHE A 19 -47.45 29.91 13.44
C PHE A 19 -46.17 30.59 12.96
N LYS A 20 -45.17 30.70 13.83
CA LYS A 20 -43.81 31.12 13.47
C LYS A 20 -42.94 29.88 13.39
N SER A 21 -42.29 29.67 12.26
CA SER A 21 -41.50 28.46 11.98
C SER A 21 -39.99 28.71 12.01
N ASN A 22 -39.55 29.96 12.23
CA ASN A 22 -38.13 30.33 12.18
C ASN A 22 -37.26 29.46 13.09
N ASP A 23 -37.62 29.33 14.38
CA ASP A 23 -36.85 28.53 15.33
C ASP A 23 -36.80 27.04 14.92
N LEU A 24 -37.89 26.53 14.34
CA LEU A 24 -37.92 25.17 13.81
C LEU A 24 -37.00 25.03 12.59
N LYS A 25 -37.02 25.99 11.65
CA LYS A 25 -36.13 25.99 10.48
C LYS A 25 -34.67 26.01 10.89
N ASP A 26 -34.32 26.90 11.82
CA ASP A 26 -32.94 27.05 12.30
C ASP A 26 -32.46 25.76 13.00
N ASN A 27 -33.30 25.16 13.84
CA ASN A 27 -32.95 23.89 14.50
C ASN A 27 -32.82 22.74 13.49
N LEU A 28 -33.71 22.64 12.49
CA LEU A 28 -33.61 21.61 11.46
C LEU A 28 -32.35 21.77 10.59
N ILE A 29 -31.97 23.01 10.25
CA ILE A 29 -30.72 23.30 9.53
C ILE A 29 -29.51 22.90 10.38
N ARG A 30 -29.50 23.27 11.67
CA ARG A 30 -28.41 22.88 12.59
C ARG A 30 -28.27 21.37 12.70
N GLU A 31 -29.39 20.64 12.78
CA GLU A 31 -29.34 19.17 12.78
C GLU A 31 -28.80 18.64 11.45
N CYS A 32 -29.25 19.13 10.30
CA CYS A 32 -28.69 18.74 9.00
C CYS A 32 -27.17 18.95 8.92
N GLN A 33 -26.67 20.10 9.41
CA GLN A 33 -25.25 20.41 9.47
C GLN A 33 -24.50 19.47 10.43
N ASN A 34 -25.09 19.17 11.59
CA ASN A 34 -24.53 18.23 12.55
C ASN A 34 -24.40 16.82 11.96
N TRP A 35 -25.44 16.32 11.31
CA TRP A 35 -25.42 15.02 10.64
C TRP A 35 -24.38 14.98 9.52
N ARG A 36 -24.27 16.05 8.72
CA ARG A 36 -23.24 16.18 7.68
C ARG A 36 -21.83 16.13 8.29
N ARG A 37 -21.61 16.82 9.41
CA ARG A 37 -20.31 16.81 10.12
C ARG A 37 -19.97 15.42 10.66
N VAL A 38 -20.92 14.74 11.32
CA VAL A 38 -20.73 13.39 11.86
C VAL A 38 -20.43 12.38 10.75
N TYR A 39 -21.16 12.45 9.63
CA TYR A 39 -20.89 11.62 8.46
C TYR A 39 -19.51 11.91 7.88
N GLY A 40 -19.16 13.19 7.72
CA GLY A 40 -17.83 13.59 7.23
C GLY A 40 -16.71 13.08 8.13
N GLN A 41 -16.90 13.10 9.45
CA GLN A 41 -15.93 12.57 10.41
C GLN A 41 -15.75 11.06 10.25
N ALA A 42 -16.84 10.32 10.09
CA ALA A 42 -16.77 8.87 9.86
C ALA A 42 -16.09 8.53 8.52
N LEU A 43 -16.38 9.29 7.45
CA LEU A 43 -15.71 9.16 6.16
C LEU A 43 -14.21 9.42 6.28
N ASN A 44 -13.83 10.52 6.94
CA ASN A 44 -12.44 10.88 7.19
C ASN A 44 -11.68 9.79 7.94
N GLN A 45 -12.27 9.23 9.01
CA GLN A 45 -11.68 8.12 9.77
C GLN A 45 -11.49 6.85 8.93
N ARG A 46 -12.48 6.50 8.10
CA ARG A 46 -12.39 5.37 7.19
C ARG A 46 -11.26 5.56 6.17
N CYS A 47 -11.21 6.72 5.52
CA CYS A 47 -10.16 7.03 4.54
C CYS A 47 -8.77 7.07 5.18
N ALA A 48 -8.64 7.60 6.40
CA ALA A 48 -7.38 7.60 7.14
C ALA A 48 -6.88 6.17 7.42
N THR A 49 -7.79 5.25 7.76
CA THR A 49 -7.46 3.84 8.01
C THR A 49 -6.93 3.16 6.75
N GLU A 50 -7.62 3.30 5.62
CA GLU A 50 -7.19 2.72 4.33
C GLU A 50 -5.88 3.37 3.83
N MET A 51 -5.76 4.69 3.97
CA MET A 51 -4.54 5.42 3.63
C MET A 51 -3.33 4.92 4.42
N ASN A 52 -3.46 4.76 5.75
CA ASN A 52 -2.37 4.25 6.58
C ASN A 52 -1.93 2.85 6.16
N LYS A 53 -2.89 1.98 5.84
CA LYS A 53 -2.61 0.61 5.36
C LYS A 53 -1.81 0.60 4.07
N ILE A 54 -2.17 1.47 3.11
CA ILE A 54 -1.44 1.57 1.83
C ILE A 54 -0.06 2.16 2.03
N LEU A 55 0.07 3.19 2.85
CA LEU A 55 1.37 3.79 3.15
C LEU A 55 2.33 2.78 3.81
N GLU A 56 1.83 1.94 4.72
CA GLU A 56 2.62 0.85 5.31
C GLU A 56 3.08 -0.16 4.26
N GLN A 57 2.20 -0.52 3.31
CA GLN A 57 2.55 -1.40 2.20
C GLN A 57 3.59 -0.75 1.26
N PHE A 58 3.48 0.55 0.99
CA PHE A 58 4.47 1.30 0.21
C PHE A 58 5.84 1.29 0.89
N ASP A 59 5.88 1.58 2.19
CA ASP A 59 7.13 1.60 2.95
C ASP A 59 7.78 0.20 2.98
N ASN A 60 6.99 -0.87 3.11
CA ASN A 60 7.49 -2.24 3.08
C ASN A 60 8.11 -2.57 1.72
N LEU A 61 7.37 -2.34 0.63
CA LEU A 61 7.83 -2.64 -0.73
C LEU A 61 9.04 -1.79 -1.10
N SER A 62 9.03 -0.49 -0.78
CA SER A 62 10.15 0.41 -1.04
C SER A 62 11.43 -0.01 -0.29
N LYS A 63 11.32 -0.44 0.98
CA LYS A 63 12.47 -0.96 1.74
C LYS A 63 13.06 -2.22 1.09
N ARG A 64 12.21 -3.17 0.69
CA ARG A 64 12.65 -4.41 0.04
C ARG A 64 13.31 -4.15 -1.31
N LEU A 65 12.73 -3.26 -2.11
CA LEU A 65 13.30 -2.84 -3.40
C LEU A 65 14.56 -1.97 -3.27
N SER A 66 14.82 -1.37 -2.10
CA SER A 66 16.04 -0.58 -1.86
C SER A 66 17.23 -1.43 -1.39
N ARG A 67 17.01 -2.70 -1.03
CA ARG A 67 18.07 -3.58 -0.52
C ARG A 67 19.10 -3.83 -1.64
N PRO A 68 20.40 -3.59 -1.42
CA PRO A 68 21.42 -3.85 -2.43
C PRO A 68 21.57 -5.35 -2.68
N ILE A 69 21.86 -5.73 -3.93
CA ILE A 69 22.02 -7.12 -4.34
C ILE A 69 23.49 -7.54 -4.18
N LYS A 70 23.75 -8.55 -3.35
CA LYS A 70 25.09 -9.12 -3.13
C LYS A 70 25.17 -10.57 -3.58
N ASP A 71 24.09 -11.32 -3.39
CA ASP A 71 24.01 -12.74 -3.71
C ASP A 71 22.67 -13.13 -4.36
N LEU A 72 22.49 -14.43 -4.64
CA LEU A 72 21.27 -14.97 -5.23
C LEU A 72 20.06 -14.89 -4.29
N ASP A 73 20.28 -14.85 -2.97
CA ASP A 73 19.20 -14.68 -2.00
C ASP A 73 18.62 -13.27 -2.08
N ASP A 74 19.47 -12.25 -2.21
CA ASP A 74 19.04 -10.87 -2.45
C ASP A 74 18.27 -10.74 -3.78
N VAL A 75 18.73 -11.41 -4.86
CA VAL A 75 18.01 -11.47 -6.15
C VAL A 75 16.61 -12.05 -5.96
N ARG A 76 16.49 -13.17 -5.22
CA ARG A 76 15.21 -13.82 -4.95
C ARG A 76 14.28 -12.91 -4.15
N GLU A 77 14.78 -12.23 -3.12
CA GLU A 77 13.99 -11.31 -2.31
C GLU A 77 13.47 -10.12 -3.12
N GLN A 78 14.30 -9.53 -3.99
CA GLN A 78 13.87 -8.43 -4.85
C GLN A 78 12.83 -8.88 -5.89
N MET A 79 13.03 -10.04 -6.52
CA MET A 79 12.05 -10.60 -7.44
C MET A 79 10.71 -10.88 -6.75
N ALA A 80 10.73 -11.35 -5.50
CA ALA A 80 9.53 -11.51 -4.71
C ALA A 80 8.84 -10.15 -4.44
N ALA A 81 9.61 -9.10 -4.11
CA ALA A 81 9.06 -7.76 -3.89
C ALA A 81 8.42 -7.17 -5.16
N LEU A 82 9.02 -7.38 -6.33
CA LEU A 82 8.46 -6.99 -7.61
C LEU A 82 7.15 -7.74 -7.92
N SER A 83 7.10 -9.04 -7.61
CA SER A 83 5.89 -9.85 -7.76
C SER A 83 4.76 -9.37 -6.84
N ASP A 84 5.08 -9.07 -5.58
CA ASP A 84 4.11 -8.57 -4.60
C ASP A 84 3.56 -7.20 -5.01
N LEU A 85 4.41 -6.30 -5.50
CA LEU A 85 4.00 -5.01 -6.03
C LEU A 85 3.04 -5.18 -7.21
N ARG A 86 3.37 -6.05 -8.16
CA ARG A 86 2.53 -6.31 -9.34
C ARG A 86 1.17 -6.91 -8.96
N ALA A 87 1.14 -7.81 -7.98
CA ALA A 87 -0.10 -8.39 -7.47
C ALA A 87 -0.98 -7.36 -6.75
N SER A 88 -0.36 -6.37 -6.09
CA SER A 88 -1.06 -5.34 -5.31
C SER A 88 -1.41 -4.09 -6.14
N GLU A 89 -0.88 -3.95 -7.35
CA GLU A 89 -0.97 -2.71 -8.16
C GLU A 89 -2.43 -2.28 -8.40
N ILE A 90 -3.28 -3.22 -8.83
CA ILE A 90 -4.70 -2.95 -9.05
C ILE A 90 -5.39 -2.55 -7.74
N GLN A 91 -5.04 -3.20 -6.62
CA GLN A 91 -5.61 -2.86 -5.32
C GLN A 91 -5.24 -1.43 -4.90
N PHE A 92 -4.00 -1.00 -5.14
CA PHE A 92 -3.56 0.37 -4.87
C PHE A 92 -4.37 1.39 -5.68
N ASP A 93 -4.47 1.19 -7.00
CA ASP A 93 -5.27 2.07 -7.88
C ASP A 93 -6.74 2.13 -7.45
N MET A 94 -7.35 0.98 -7.13
CA MET A 94 -8.74 0.89 -6.68
C MET A 94 -9.00 1.55 -5.32
N THR A 95 -7.96 1.81 -4.52
CA THR A 95 -8.11 2.39 -3.18
C THR A 95 -7.72 3.86 -3.13
N ILE A 96 -6.67 4.28 -3.85
CA ILE A 96 -6.20 5.67 -3.87
C ILE A 96 -7.27 6.60 -4.44
N GLY A 97 -7.86 6.25 -5.59
CA GLY A 97 -8.88 7.09 -6.24
C GLY A 97 -10.07 7.43 -5.34
N PRO A 98 -10.72 6.43 -4.70
CA PRO A 98 -11.81 6.70 -3.76
C PRO A 98 -11.41 7.53 -2.54
N ILE A 99 -10.15 7.44 -2.07
CA ILE A 99 -9.65 8.30 -0.98
C ILE A 99 -9.58 9.75 -1.47
N GLU A 100 -8.96 10.00 -2.63
CA GLU A 100 -8.86 11.34 -3.22
C GLU A 100 -10.25 11.96 -3.46
N GLU A 101 -11.18 11.20 -4.04
CA GLU A 101 -12.55 11.64 -4.25
C GLU A 101 -13.28 11.95 -2.93
N SER A 102 -13.04 11.16 -1.88
CA SER A 102 -13.65 11.38 -0.57
C SER A 102 -13.16 12.68 0.06
N TYR A 103 -11.86 12.99 0.00
CA TYR A 103 -11.34 14.26 0.50
C TYR A 103 -11.75 15.45 -0.36
N ALA A 104 -11.86 15.28 -1.68
CA ALA A 104 -12.44 16.29 -2.56
C ALA A 104 -13.91 16.59 -2.20
N LEU A 105 -14.68 15.55 -1.84
CA LEU A 105 -16.06 15.69 -1.37
C LEU A 105 -16.12 16.44 -0.03
N LEU A 106 -15.26 16.11 0.94
CA LEU A 106 -15.18 16.81 2.22
C LEU A 106 -14.87 18.30 2.02
N ASN A 107 -13.89 18.61 1.16
CA ASN A 107 -13.52 19.97 0.82
C ASN A 107 -14.68 20.74 0.15
N ARG A 108 -15.40 20.11 -0.78
CA ARG A 108 -16.57 20.70 -1.45
C ARG A 108 -17.68 21.10 -0.47
N TYR A 109 -17.83 20.38 0.64
CA TYR A 109 -18.80 20.70 1.70
C TYR A 109 -18.18 21.48 2.86
N GLU A 110 -16.97 22.00 2.70
CA GLU A 110 -16.24 22.81 3.70
C GLU A 110 -16.08 22.08 5.04
N LEU A 111 -15.93 20.74 5.00
CA LEU A 111 -15.71 19.90 6.16
C LEU A 111 -14.22 19.69 6.38
N TYR A 112 -13.64 20.50 7.28
CA TYR A 112 -12.22 20.44 7.62
C TYR A 112 -11.99 19.69 8.95
N PHE A 113 -10.97 18.82 8.95
CA PHE A 113 -10.50 18.09 10.12
C PHE A 113 -9.01 18.39 10.29
N ASN A 114 -8.61 18.84 11.49
CA ASN A 114 -7.21 19.21 11.78
C ASN A 114 -6.42 18.00 12.29
N ASP A 115 -6.36 16.95 11.48
CA ASP A 115 -5.65 15.70 11.78
C ASP A 115 -4.48 15.41 10.82
N GLY A 116 -4.22 16.33 9.88
CA GLY A 116 -3.15 16.21 8.91
C GLY A 116 -3.41 15.18 7.80
N ASN A 117 -4.60 14.57 7.75
CA ASN A 117 -4.85 13.52 6.78
C ASN A 117 -5.05 14.07 5.36
N ALA A 118 -5.65 15.25 5.22
CA ALA A 118 -5.87 15.89 3.92
C ALA A 118 -4.55 16.15 3.17
N GLU A 119 -3.52 16.62 3.87
CA GLU A 119 -2.18 16.87 3.30
C GLU A 119 -1.47 15.57 2.90
N ARG A 120 -1.80 14.46 3.54
CA ARG A 120 -1.22 13.14 3.25
C ARG A 120 -1.85 12.47 2.03
N VAL A 121 -3.02 12.92 1.58
CA VAL A 121 -3.68 12.38 0.37
C VAL A 121 -2.84 12.66 -0.86
N ASP A 122 -2.34 13.89 -1.03
CA ASP A 122 -1.47 14.25 -2.15
C ASP A 122 -0.17 13.41 -2.18
N ALA A 123 0.30 12.98 -1.00
CA ALA A 123 1.47 12.13 -0.88
C ALA A 123 1.22 10.68 -1.34
N LEU A 124 -0.03 10.21 -1.43
CA LEU A 124 -0.36 8.85 -1.89
C LEU A 124 -0.02 8.66 -3.36
N SER A 125 -0.58 9.50 -4.23
CA SER A 125 -0.36 9.42 -5.68
C SER A 125 1.11 9.63 -6.04
N TYR A 126 1.78 10.56 -5.35
CA TYR A 126 3.22 10.75 -5.49
C TYR A 126 4.02 9.52 -5.02
N GLY A 127 3.71 8.99 -3.83
CA GLY A 127 4.38 7.82 -3.26
C GLY A 127 4.24 6.58 -4.14
N PHE A 128 3.05 6.35 -4.71
CA PHE A 128 2.81 5.23 -5.60
C PHE A 128 3.59 5.37 -6.92
N SER A 129 3.58 6.57 -7.51
CA SER A 129 4.35 6.87 -8.71
C SER A 129 5.84 6.65 -8.49
N LYS A 130 6.37 7.08 -7.34
CA LYS A 130 7.76 6.85 -6.94
C LYS A 130 8.06 5.36 -6.80
N LEU A 131 7.16 4.58 -6.21
CA LEU A 131 7.32 3.12 -6.07
C LEU A 131 7.36 2.41 -7.43
N LYS A 132 6.52 2.83 -8.40
CA LYS A 132 6.56 2.31 -9.78
C LYS A 132 7.90 2.59 -10.45
N ILE A 133 8.41 3.82 -10.34
CA ILE A 133 9.72 4.21 -10.88
C ILE A 133 10.84 3.37 -10.25
N GLN A 134 10.84 3.22 -8.92
CA GLN A 134 11.82 2.40 -8.21
C GLN A 134 11.78 0.94 -8.68
N SER A 135 10.59 0.37 -8.83
CA SER A 135 10.40 -0.99 -9.36
C SER A 135 10.99 -1.16 -10.76
N GLN A 136 10.80 -0.18 -11.65
CA GLN A 136 11.39 -0.22 -12.99
C GLN A 136 12.92 -0.21 -12.93
N GLN A 137 13.51 0.67 -12.12
CA GLN A 137 14.96 0.74 -11.95
C GLN A 137 15.55 -0.57 -11.42
N VAL A 138 14.86 -1.22 -10.48
CA VAL A 138 15.27 -2.53 -9.94
C VAL A 138 15.17 -3.62 -11.01
N GLN A 139 14.11 -3.63 -11.82
CA GLN A 139 13.98 -4.57 -12.94
C GLN A 139 15.11 -4.40 -13.95
N ASP A 140 15.43 -3.16 -14.32
CA ASP A 140 16.51 -2.86 -15.26
C ASP A 140 17.87 -3.32 -14.71
N HIS A 141 18.13 -3.09 -13.42
CA HIS A 141 19.36 -3.54 -12.77
C HIS A 141 19.45 -5.07 -12.68
N LEU A 142 18.34 -5.76 -12.39
CA LEU A 142 18.29 -7.22 -12.36
C LEU A 142 18.63 -7.82 -13.74
N LEU A 143 18.17 -7.20 -14.83
CA LEU A 143 18.53 -7.62 -16.19
C LEU A 143 20.02 -7.44 -16.48
N GLU A 144 20.64 -6.38 -15.97
CA GLU A 144 22.07 -6.11 -16.12
C GLU A 144 22.94 -7.16 -15.41
N ILE A 145 22.61 -7.52 -14.17
CA ILE A 145 23.42 -8.44 -13.36
C ILE A 145 23.14 -9.92 -13.64
N GLN A 146 21.97 -10.24 -14.22
CA GLN A 146 21.51 -11.61 -14.46
C GLN A 146 22.58 -12.49 -15.16
N PRO A 147 23.28 -12.05 -16.23
CA PRO A 147 24.27 -12.88 -16.90
C PRO A 147 25.44 -13.26 -15.98
N LYS A 148 25.88 -12.33 -15.13
CA LYS A 148 26.98 -12.56 -14.18
C LYS A 148 26.59 -13.62 -13.15
N PHE A 149 25.48 -13.42 -12.45
CA PHE A 149 24.98 -14.36 -11.44
C PHE A 149 24.69 -15.75 -12.02
N LYS A 150 24.17 -15.81 -13.25
CA LYS A 150 23.96 -17.07 -13.96
C LYS A 150 25.26 -17.81 -14.21
N ASN A 151 26.30 -17.13 -14.70
CA ASN A 151 27.60 -17.73 -14.96
C ASN A 151 28.28 -18.18 -13.67
N GLU A 152 28.25 -17.36 -12.62
CA GLU A 152 28.78 -17.72 -11.30
C GLU A 152 28.08 -18.96 -10.72
N LEU A 153 26.76 -19.05 -10.87
CA LEU A 153 25.99 -20.22 -10.43
C LEU A 153 26.36 -21.48 -11.23
N ILE A 154 26.45 -21.39 -12.56
CA ILE A 154 26.81 -22.54 -13.41
C ILE A 154 28.20 -23.05 -13.04
N ASN A 155 29.18 -22.15 -12.94
CA ASN A 155 30.55 -22.51 -12.57
C ASN A 155 30.62 -23.11 -11.16
N GLY A 156 29.91 -22.51 -10.19
CA GLY A 156 29.86 -23.02 -8.82
C GLY A 156 29.27 -24.43 -8.74
N VAL A 157 28.24 -24.73 -9.53
CA VAL A 157 27.64 -26.08 -9.61
C VAL A 157 28.59 -27.07 -10.27
N GLU A 158 29.36 -26.66 -11.29
CA GLU A 158 30.35 -27.52 -11.93
C GLU A 158 31.49 -27.90 -10.98
N ILE A 159 32.03 -26.93 -10.26
CA ILE A 159 33.05 -27.15 -9.22
C ILE A 159 32.49 -28.06 -8.12
N TYR A 160 31.28 -27.78 -7.63
CA TYR A 160 30.64 -28.59 -6.59
C TYR A 160 30.49 -30.07 -6.99
N LYS A 161 30.17 -30.36 -8.26
CA LYS A 161 30.11 -31.74 -8.76
C LYS A 161 31.47 -32.42 -8.73
N GLN A 162 32.52 -31.73 -9.15
CA GLN A 162 33.88 -32.26 -9.11
C GLN A 162 34.33 -32.54 -7.67
N ASP A 163 34.05 -31.61 -6.75
CA ASP A 163 34.36 -31.76 -5.33
C ASP A 163 33.59 -32.94 -4.72
N LEU A 164 32.34 -33.16 -5.12
CA LEU A 164 31.53 -34.30 -4.68
C LEU A 164 32.10 -35.64 -5.17
N ASP A 165 32.55 -35.70 -6.43
CA ASP A 165 33.17 -36.90 -7.00
C ASP A 165 34.48 -37.25 -6.27
N VAL A 166 35.33 -36.24 -6.04
CA VAL A 166 36.57 -36.39 -5.26
C VAL A 166 36.25 -36.87 -3.85
N PHE A 167 35.35 -36.18 -3.15
CA PHE A 167 34.92 -36.55 -1.80
C PHE A 167 34.40 -37.99 -1.72
N THR A 168 33.56 -38.40 -2.68
CA THR A 168 33.02 -39.77 -2.73
C THR A 168 34.14 -40.80 -2.95
N SER A 169 35.06 -40.53 -3.86
CA SER A 169 36.20 -41.43 -4.12
C SER A 169 37.15 -41.57 -2.92
N GLU A 170 37.42 -40.47 -2.21
CA GLU A 170 38.22 -40.48 -0.98
C GLU A 170 37.52 -41.23 0.15
N TYR A 171 36.20 -41.00 0.30
CA TYR A 171 35.38 -41.69 1.29
C TYR A 171 35.38 -43.20 1.07
N ASP A 172 35.16 -43.66 -0.16
CA ASP A 172 35.17 -45.09 -0.52
C ASP A 172 36.54 -45.72 -0.29
N THR A 173 37.61 -45.02 -0.64
CA THR A 173 38.99 -45.52 -0.47
C THR A 173 39.39 -45.60 1.01
N ALA A 174 39.03 -44.58 1.80
CA ALA A 174 39.27 -44.55 3.24
C ALA A 174 38.48 -45.66 3.97
N TYR A 175 37.26 -45.95 3.52
CA TYR A 175 36.45 -47.04 4.07
C TYR A 175 37.09 -48.42 3.81
N VAL A 176 37.62 -48.64 2.59
CA VAL A 176 38.33 -49.89 2.24
C VAL A 176 39.64 -50.05 3.03
N GLN A 177 40.39 -48.97 3.27
CA GLN A 177 41.56 -49.00 4.14
C GLN A 177 41.22 -49.32 5.60
N PHE A 178 40.11 -48.78 6.13
CA PHE A 178 39.69 -49.06 7.50
C PHE A 178 39.31 -50.53 7.72
N ILE A 179 38.71 -51.17 6.72
CA ILE A 179 38.43 -52.61 6.74
C ILE A 179 39.74 -53.42 6.60
N SER A 180 40.65 -52.99 5.73
CA SER A 180 41.93 -53.70 5.50
C SER A 180 42.93 -53.60 6.67
N ILE A 181 42.76 -52.62 7.56
CA ILE A 181 43.58 -52.45 8.78
C ILE A 181 42.97 -53.19 9.98
N ASN A 182 41.67 -53.49 9.97
CA ASN A 182 40.95 -54.13 11.09
C ASN A 182 40.48 -55.57 10.81
N VAL A 183 40.97 -56.20 9.74
CA VAL A 183 40.84 -57.64 9.42
C VAL A 183 42.24 -58.23 9.37
#